data_AF-W1W612-F1
#
_entry.id   AF-W1W612-F1
#
_cell.length_a   1.000
_cell.length_b   1.000
_cell.length_c   1.000
_cell.angle_alpha   90.00
_cell.angle_beta   90.00
_cell.angle_gamma   90.00
#
_symmetry.space_group_name_H-M   'P 1'
#
loop_
_entity.id
_entity.type
_entity.pdbx_description
1 polymer ?
#
loop_
_entity_poly.entity_id
_entity_poly.type
_entity_poly.pdbx_seq_one_letter_code
_entity_poly.pdbx_strand_id
1 'polypeptide(L)'
;EVPKKRVPANPEKVLKLTGARGNNLKDVTLTLPVGLFTCITGVSGSGKSTLINDTLFPIAQRQLNGATIAEPAPYRDIQGLEHFDKVIDIDQSPIGRTPRSNPATYTGVFTPVRELFAGVPESRARGYTPGRFSFNVRGGRCEACQGDGVIKVEMHFLPDIYVPCDQCKGKRYNRETLEIKYKGKTIHEVLDMTIEE
;
A
#
# COMPACT_ATOMS: atom_id res chain seq x y z
N GLU A 1 -25.47 -12.18 7.60
CA GLU A 1 -25.99 -13.51 7.99
C GLU A 1 -24.84 -14.50 8.07
N VAL A 2 -24.88 -15.50 8.96
CA VAL A 2 -23.82 -16.49 9.08
C VAL A 2 -23.94 -17.53 7.94
N PRO A 3 -22.87 -17.85 7.18
CA PRO A 3 -22.96 -18.80 6.07
C PRO A 3 -23.40 -20.19 6.53
N LYS A 4 -24.42 -20.76 5.86
CA LYS A 4 -24.96 -22.11 6.13
C LYS A 4 -24.00 -23.24 5.76
N LYS A 5 -23.11 -23.00 4.79
CA LYS A 5 -22.04 -23.92 4.39
C LYS A 5 -20.70 -23.26 4.69
N ARG A 6 -19.78 -24.02 5.29
CA ARG A 6 -18.40 -23.59 5.57
C ARG A 6 -17.44 -24.67 5.10
N VAL A 7 -16.24 -24.26 4.68
CA VAL A 7 -15.17 -25.18 4.36
C VAL A 7 -14.70 -25.84 5.67
N PRO A 8 -14.71 -27.18 5.78
CA PRO A 8 -14.21 -27.87 6.96
C PRO A 8 -12.68 -27.74 7.04
N ALA A 9 -12.14 -27.74 8.26
CA ALA A 9 -10.69 -27.80 8.45
C ALA A 9 -10.16 -29.16 8.01
N ASN A 10 -9.04 -29.16 7.27
CA ASN A 10 -8.31 -30.39 6.96
C ASN A 10 -7.27 -30.63 8.07
N PRO A 11 -7.36 -31.73 8.85
CA PRO A 11 -6.40 -32.03 9.92
C PRO A 11 -4.96 -32.20 9.43
N GLU A 12 -4.76 -32.57 8.17
CA GLU A 12 -3.43 -32.78 7.57
C GLU A 12 -2.79 -31.47 7.07
N LYS A 13 -3.55 -30.37 6.99
CA LYS A 13 -3.06 -29.07 6.52
C LYS A 13 -3.15 -28.04 7.62
N VAL A 14 -2.11 -28.00 8.45
CA VAL A 14 -2.02 -27.11 9.60
C VAL A 14 -0.66 -26.47 9.69
N LEU A 15 -0.63 -25.17 9.99
CA LEU A 15 0.58 -24.48 10.43
C LEU A 15 0.65 -24.57 11.95
N LYS A 16 1.80 -24.97 12.48
CA LYS A 16 2.01 -25.09 13.93
C LYS A 16 3.28 -24.35 14.34
N LEU A 17 3.12 -23.29 15.11
CA LEU A 17 4.21 -22.55 15.77
C LEU A 17 4.23 -22.96 17.24
N THR A 18 5.36 -23.49 17.71
CA THR A 18 5.49 -23.98 19.10
C THR A 18 6.49 -23.14 19.90
N GLY A 19 6.19 -23.01 21.19
CA GLY A 19 7.07 -22.39 22.18
C GLY A 19 7.40 -20.92 21.92
N ALA A 20 6.44 -20.14 21.42
CA ALA A 20 6.57 -18.70 21.26
C ALA A 20 6.70 -18.02 22.64
N ARG A 21 7.77 -17.24 22.83
CA ARG A 21 8.22 -16.66 24.10
C ARG A 21 8.65 -15.19 23.99
N GLY A 22 8.32 -14.53 22.89
CA GLY A 22 8.52 -13.08 22.75
C GLY A 22 7.72 -12.28 23.78
N ASN A 23 8.30 -11.19 24.29
CA ASN A 23 7.67 -10.29 25.26
C ASN A 23 7.01 -11.04 26.44
N ASN A 24 5.68 -11.01 26.54
CA ASN A 24 4.91 -11.62 27.61
C ASN A 24 4.32 -13.00 27.24
N LEU A 25 4.67 -13.58 26.09
CA LEU A 25 4.22 -14.91 25.69
C LEU A 25 4.84 -15.99 26.59
N LYS A 26 4.01 -16.89 27.12
CA LYS A 26 4.42 -17.96 28.05
C LYS A 26 4.45 -19.32 27.34
N ASP A 27 5.49 -19.55 26.53
CA ASP A 27 5.70 -20.81 25.78
C ASP A 27 4.47 -21.24 24.95
N VAL A 28 3.89 -20.27 24.23
CA VAL A 28 2.60 -20.43 23.54
C VAL A 28 2.75 -21.31 22.31
N THR A 29 1.78 -22.21 22.09
CA THR A 29 1.63 -22.97 20.85
C THR A 29 0.43 -22.46 20.07
N LEU A 30 0.66 -22.08 18.82
CA LEU A 30 -0.35 -21.63 17.86
C LEU A 30 -0.52 -22.70 16.78
N THR A 31 -1.76 -23.12 16.53
CA THR A 31 -2.12 -24.00 15.42
C THR A 31 -3.13 -23.28 14.53
N LEU A 32 -2.81 -23.11 13.25
CA LEU A 32 -3.67 -22.47 12.26
C LEU A 32 -4.07 -23.48 11.17
N PRO A 33 -5.36 -23.63 10.86
CA PRO A 33 -5.80 -24.41 9.70
C PRO A 33 -5.47 -23.67 8.40
N VAL A 34 -4.95 -24.39 7.40
CA VAL A 34 -4.64 -23.82 6.09
C VAL A 34 -5.93 -23.61 5.29
N GLY A 35 -6.01 -22.48 4.56
CA GLY A 35 -7.13 -22.20 3.64
C GLY A 35 -8.43 -21.76 4.32
N LEU A 36 -8.39 -21.48 5.63
CA LEU A 36 -9.54 -20.97 6.37
C LEU A 36 -9.31 -19.53 6.86
N PHE A 37 -10.41 -18.79 6.97
CA PHE A 37 -10.39 -17.47 7.59
C PHE A 37 -10.24 -17.61 9.10
N THR A 38 -9.07 -17.23 9.62
CA THR A 38 -8.73 -17.39 11.04
C THR A 38 -8.61 -16.03 11.72
N CYS A 39 -9.31 -15.87 12.85
CA CYS A 39 -9.25 -14.67 13.67
C CYS A 39 -8.44 -14.93 14.94
N ILE A 40 -7.45 -14.07 15.22
CA ILE A 40 -6.70 -14.08 16.47
C ILE A 40 -7.29 -13.00 17.38
N THR A 41 -7.92 -13.42 18.48
CA THR A 41 -8.66 -12.52 19.38
C THR A 41 -8.09 -12.54 20.79
N GLY A 42 -8.48 -11.55 21.61
CA GLY A 42 -8.00 -11.38 22.98
C GLY A 42 -7.89 -9.91 23.38
N VAL A 43 -7.79 -9.62 24.68
CA VAL A 43 -7.69 -8.26 25.22
C VAL A 43 -6.42 -7.52 24.78
N SER A 44 -6.42 -6.18 24.86
CA SER A 44 -5.19 -5.40 24.61
C SER A 44 -4.07 -5.85 25.55
N GLY A 45 -2.83 -5.91 25.05
CA GLY A 45 -1.68 -6.39 25.82
C GLY A 45 -1.58 -7.92 25.98
N SER A 46 -2.52 -8.72 25.45
CA SER A 46 -2.47 -10.18 25.56
C SER A 46 -1.37 -10.88 24.73
N GLY A 47 -0.56 -10.12 23.98
CA GLY A 47 0.53 -10.66 23.16
C GLY A 47 0.16 -11.06 21.73
N LYS A 48 -1.02 -10.69 21.22
CA LYS A 48 -1.45 -11.02 19.82
C LYS A 48 -0.46 -10.53 18.77
N SER A 49 -0.08 -9.25 18.84
CA SER A 49 0.90 -8.66 17.91
C SER A 49 2.26 -9.32 18.04
N THR A 50 2.70 -9.63 19.26
CA THR A 50 3.94 -10.39 19.46
C THR A 50 3.89 -11.76 18.79
N LEU A 51 2.78 -12.48 18.94
CA LEU A 51 2.63 -13.83 18.39
C LEU A 51 2.57 -13.82 16.85
N ILE A 52 1.82 -12.89 16.27
CA ILE A 52 1.59 -12.84 14.82
C ILE A 52 2.62 -11.99 14.09
N ASN A 53 2.77 -10.73 14.49
CA ASN A 53 3.58 -9.75 13.76
C ASN A 53 5.06 -9.84 14.11
N ASP A 54 5.40 -10.12 15.37
CA ASP A 54 6.81 -10.16 15.81
C ASP A 54 7.39 -11.58 15.76
N THR A 55 6.56 -12.62 15.70
CA THR A 55 7.02 -14.03 15.69
C THR A 55 6.66 -14.71 14.37
N LEU A 56 5.38 -15.00 14.12
CA LEU A 56 4.96 -15.82 12.96
C LEU A 56 5.32 -15.16 11.62
N PHE A 57 5.03 -13.87 11.46
CA PHE A 57 5.26 -13.16 10.20
C PHE A 57 6.75 -13.11 9.81
N PRO A 58 7.70 -12.70 10.69
CA PRO A 58 9.12 -12.72 10.35
C PRO A 58 9.66 -14.11 10.02
N ILE A 59 9.18 -15.17 10.69
CA ILE A 59 9.53 -16.56 10.34
C ILE A 59 9.08 -16.87 8.91
N ALA A 60 7.80 -16.63 8.60
CA ALA A 60 7.25 -16.89 7.28
C ALA A 60 7.89 -16.00 6.20
N GLN A 61 8.21 -14.75 6.53
CA GLN A 61 8.85 -13.80 5.60
C GLN A 61 10.28 -14.23 5.26
N ARG A 62 11.02 -14.78 6.22
CA ARG A 62 12.34 -15.39 5.97
C ARG A 62 12.23 -16.64 5.09
N GLN A 63 11.38 -17.59 5.47
CA GLN A 63 11.34 -18.90 4.81
C GLN A 63 10.63 -18.90 3.45
N LEU A 64 9.55 -18.12 3.30
CA LEU A 64 8.73 -18.11 2.08
C LEU A 64 9.13 -16.99 1.12
N ASN A 65 9.46 -15.80 1.65
CA ASN A 65 9.76 -14.62 0.82
C ASN A 65 11.27 -14.35 0.70
N GLY A 66 12.14 -15.07 1.41
CA GLY A 66 13.60 -14.89 1.36
C GLY A 66 14.10 -13.61 2.03
N ALA A 67 13.35 -13.03 2.96
CA ALA A 67 13.78 -11.82 3.66
C ALA A 67 15.02 -12.08 4.53
N THR A 68 16.01 -11.18 4.47
CA THR A 68 17.28 -11.34 5.22
C THR A 68 17.28 -10.64 6.57
N ILE A 69 16.47 -9.59 6.74
CA ILE A 69 16.53 -8.69 7.93
C ILE A 69 15.47 -9.07 8.99
N ALA A 70 14.44 -9.85 8.64
CA ALA A 70 13.28 -10.06 9.50
C ALA A 70 13.57 -10.94 10.73
N GLU A 71 13.84 -10.36 11.90
CA GLU A 71 14.18 -11.13 13.12
C GLU A 71 12.92 -11.57 13.88
N PRO A 72 12.62 -12.87 13.95
CA PRO A 72 11.50 -13.35 14.75
C PRO A 72 11.83 -13.31 16.24
N ALA A 73 10.83 -12.96 17.05
CA ALA A 73 10.91 -13.12 18.50
C ALA A 73 11.10 -14.61 18.88
N PRO A 74 11.62 -14.92 20.08
CA PRO A 74 11.97 -16.30 20.46
C PRO A 74 10.82 -17.29 20.31
N TYR A 75 11.08 -18.41 19.62
CA TYR A 75 10.18 -19.55 19.47
C TYR A 75 10.97 -20.87 19.60
N ARG A 76 10.30 -22.03 19.48
CA ARG A 76 10.95 -23.35 19.54
C ARG A 76 11.04 -24.01 18.17
N ASP A 77 9.89 -24.17 17.51
CA ASP A 77 9.80 -24.86 16.22
C ASP A 77 8.58 -24.36 15.43
N ILE A 78 8.64 -24.47 14.11
CA ILE A 78 7.53 -24.16 13.19
C ILE A 78 7.40 -25.24 12.11
N GLN A 79 6.17 -25.69 11.89
CA GLN A 79 5.82 -26.76 10.94
C GLN A 79 4.63 -26.32 10.06
N GLY A 80 4.51 -26.90 8.86
CA GLY A 80 3.39 -26.64 7.96
C GLY A 80 3.53 -25.37 7.12
N LEU A 81 4.72 -24.75 7.08
CA LEU A 81 5.01 -23.62 6.20
C LEU A 81 5.10 -24.05 4.73
N GLU A 82 5.42 -25.31 4.47
CA GLU A 82 5.43 -25.95 3.15
C GLU A 82 4.05 -25.95 2.45
N HIS A 83 2.97 -25.63 3.17
CA HIS A 83 1.64 -25.46 2.59
C HIS A 83 1.41 -24.07 1.99
N PHE A 84 2.38 -23.16 2.08
CA PHE A 84 2.27 -21.77 1.65
C PHE A 84 3.42 -21.39 0.72
N ASP A 85 3.12 -20.60 -0.30
CA ASP A 85 4.15 -20.13 -1.24
C ASP A 85 4.74 -18.77 -0.82
N LYS A 86 3.93 -17.92 -0.18
CA LYS A 86 4.28 -16.55 0.23
C LYS A 86 3.50 -16.13 1.46
N VAL A 87 4.05 -15.16 2.18
CA VAL A 87 3.33 -14.42 3.23
C VAL A 87 3.19 -12.95 2.83
N ILE A 88 2.03 -12.36 3.12
CA ILE A 88 1.76 -10.94 2.88
C ILE A 88 1.20 -10.36 4.17
N ASP A 89 1.84 -9.30 4.67
CA ASP A 89 1.30 -8.49 5.75
C ASP A 89 0.63 -7.26 5.14
N ILE A 90 -0.60 -7.00 5.57
CA ILE A 90 -1.37 -5.82 5.19
C ILE A 90 -1.63 -5.05 6.48
N ASP A 91 -0.79 -4.04 6.72
CA ASP A 91 -0.77 -3.29 7.96
C ASP A 91 -1.54 -1.96 7.86
N GLN A 92 -1.45 -1.16 8.93
CA GLN A 92 -2.04 0.17 9.01
C GLN A 92 -0.99 1.28 8.79
N SER A 93 0.18 0.94 8.25
CA SER A 93 1.18 1.94 7.95
C SER A 93 0.68 2.85 6.81
N PRO A 94 1.00 4.15 6.82
CA PRO A 94 0.62 5.03 5.73
C PRO A 94 1.21 4.56 4.40
N ILE A 95 0.39 4.53 3.35
CA ILE A 95 0.78 4.18 1.97
C ILE A 95 2.02 4.95 1.48
N GLY A 96 2.18 6.19 1.93
CA GLY A 96 3.39 6.98 1.74
C GLY A 96 3.42 8.17 2.68
N ARG A 97 4.60 8.76 2.81
CA ARG A 97 4.84 9.92 3.68
C ARG A 97 4.87 11.25 2.91
N THR A 98 4.48 11.24 1.63
CA THR A 98 4.54 12.41 0.75
C THR A 98 3.21 12.61 0.02
N PRO A 99 2.87 13.84 -0.41
CA PRO A 99 1.68 14.12 -1.22
C PRO A 99 1.64 13.41 -2.59
N ARG A 100 2.74 12.75 -2.99
CA ARG A 100 2.86 12.01 -4.24
C ARG A 100 2.23 10.62 -4.18
N SER A 101 2.07 10.07 -2.98
CA SER A 101 1.41 8.80 -2.76
C SER A 101 -0.09 9.02 -2.61
N ASN A 102 -0.85 8.45 -3.52
CA ASN A 102 -2.31 8.43 -3.49
C ASN A 102 -2.83 7.05 -3.95
N PRO A 103 -4.12 6.74 -3.77
CA PRO A 103 -4.69 5.45 -4.16
C PRO A 103 -4.42 5.07 -5.63
N ALA A 104 -4.43 6.05 -6.54
CA ALA A 104 -4.20 5.81 -7.95
C ALA A 104 -2.75 5.36 -8.26
N THR A 105 -1.77 5.95 -7.56
CA THR A 105 -0.36 5.54 -7.68
C THR A 105 -0.07 4.23 -6.97
N TYR A 106 -0.70 3.98 -5.82
CA TYR A 106 -0.41 2.80 -5.00
C TYR A 106 -0.96 1.52 -5.63
N THR A 107 -2.17 1.57 -6.17
CA THR A 107 -2.77 0.44 -6.88
C THR A 107 -2.21 0.25 -8.29
N GLY A 108 -1.43 1.21 -8.80
CA GLY A 108 -0.86 1.21 -10.13
C GLY A 108 -1.83 1.65 -11.25
N VAL A 109 -3.10 1.93 -10.94
CA VAL A 109 -4.10 2.35 -11.94
C VAL A 109 -3.74 3.68 -12.62
N PHE A 110 -2.92 4.51 -12.00
CA PHE A 110 -2.49 5.76 -12.63
C PHE A 110 -1.63 5.57 -13.88
N THR A 111 -0.97 4.42 -14.05
CA THR A 111 -0.20 4.10 -15.26
C THR A 111 -1.08 3.99 -16.51
N PRO A 112 -2.09 3.09 -16.57
CA PRO A 112 -2.98 3.02 -17.73
C PRO A 112 -3.77 4.32 -17.96
N VAL A 113 -4.12 5.06 -16.90
CA VAL A 113 -4.73 6.40 -17.06
C VAL A 113 -3.82 7.34 -17.85
N ARG A 114 -2.53 7.40 -17.53
CA ARG A 114 -1.57 8.24 -18.28
C ARG A 114 -1.38 7.78 -19.73
N GLU A 115 -1.47 6.47 -19.98
CA GLU A 115 -1.42 5.92 -21.34
C GLU A 115 -2.64 6.35 -22.16
N LEU A 116 -3.84 6.35 -21.57
CA LEU A 116 -5.05 6.86 -22.24
C LEU A 116 -4.90 8.33 -22.64
N PHE A 117 -4.37 9.18 -21.75
CA PHE A 117 -4.12 10.59 -22.05
C PHE A 117 -3.03 10.81 -23.10
N ALA A 118 -1.97 9.99 -23.12
CA ALA A 118 -0.97 10.02 -24.20
C ALA A 118 -1.54 9.54 -25.54
N GLY A 119 -2.58 8.71 -25.50
CA GLY A 119 -3.23 8.13 -26.67
C GLY A 119 -4.15 9.07 -27.45
N VAL A 120 -4.60 10.20 -26.89
CA VAL A 120 -5.54 11.10 -27.58
C VAL A 120 -4.89 11.84 -28.75
N PRO A 121 -5.65 12.22 -29.80
CA PRO A 121 -5.10 12.88 -30.99
C PRO A 121 -4.28 14.13 -30.68
N GLU A 122 -4.75 15.01 -29.79
CA GLU A 122 -4.02 16.23 -29.43
C GLU A 122 -2.67 15.94 -28.76
N SER A 123 -2.61 14.92 -27.90
CA SER A 123 -1.36 14.48 -27.27
C SER A 123 -0.38 13.94 -28.30
N ARG A 124 -0.85 13.11 -29.24
CA ARG A 124 -0.02 12.54 -30.32
C ARG A 124 0.52 13.64 -31.23
N ALA A 125 -0.31 14.61 -31.61
CA ALA A 125 0.11 15.74 -32.44
C ALA A 125 1.20 16.60 -31.76
N ARG A 126 1.16 16.72 -30.43
CA ARG A 126 2.16 17.45 -29.62
C ARG A 126 3.35 16.59 -29.18
N GLY A 127 3.39 15.31 -29.56
CA GLY A 127 4.45 14.38 -29.17
C GLY A 127 4.47 14.04 -27.66
N TYR A 128 3.33 14.16 -26.98
CA TYR A 128 3.23 13.87 -25.55
C TYR A 128 3.20 12.37 -25.28
N THR A 129 4.07 11.92 -24.38
CA THR A 129 4.15 10.55 -23.89
C THR A 129 3.47 10.40 -22.52
N PRO A 130 3.28 9.18 -21.99
CA PRO A 130 2.73 8.98 -20.65
C PRO A 130 3.53 9.69 -19.53
N GLY A 131 4.80 10.04 -19.80
CA GLY A 131 5.62 10.83 -18.89
C GLY A 131 5.12 12.27 -18.71
N ARG A 132 4.52 12.88 -19.73
CA ARG A 132 3.93 14.23 -19.65
C ARG A 132 2.82 14.29 -18.60
N PHE A 133 2.03 13.23 -18.49
CA PHE A 133 0.91 13.11 -17.54
C PHE A 133 1.32 12.56 -16.18
N SER A 134 2.62 12.51 -15.88
CA SER A 134 3.12 12.14 -14.56
C SER A 134 3.46 13.39 -13.76
N PHE A 135 2.84 13.57 -12.60
CA PHE A 135 3.24 14.62 -11.66
C PHE A 135 4.62 14.35 -11.01
N ASN A 136 5.16 13.13 -11.12
CA ASN A 136 6.46 12.77 -10.56
C ASN A 136 7.66 13.09 -11.46
N VAL A 137 7.42 13.40 -12.75
CA VAL A 137 8.47 13.57 -13.76
C VAL A 137 8.41 14.98 -14.33
N ARG A 138 9.59 15.56 -14.61
CA ARG A 138 9.69 16.86 -15.30
C ARG A 138 9.05 16.80 -16.68
N GLY A 139 8.46 17.91 -17.10
CA GLY A 139 7.86 18.05 -18.43
C GLY A 139 6.44 18.59 -18.35
N GLY A 140 5.49 17.81 -17.80
CA GLY A 140 4.10 18.24 -17.70
C GLY A 140 3.63 18.66 -16.30
N ARG A 141 4.37 18.30 -15.25
CA ARG A 141 4.08 18.75 -13.89
C ARG A 141 4.28 20.27 -13.73
N CYS A 142 3.72 20.83 -12.67
CA CYS A 142 4.04 22.18 -12.24
C CYS A 142 5.44 22.18 -11.61
N GLU A 143 6.38 22.97 -12.16
CA GLU A 143 7.75 23.00 -11.65
C GLU A 143 7.88 23.77 -10.32
N ALA A 144 7.00 24.73 -10.02
CA ALA A 144 7.06 25.47 -8.76
C ALA A 144 6.80 24.62 -7.52
N CYS A 145 5.82 23.70 -7.58
CA CYS A 145 5.60 22.70 -6.51
C CYS A 145 6.20 21.33 -6.83
N GLN A 146 6.98 21.22 -7.91
CA GLN A 146 7.55 19.96 -8.40
C GLN A 146 6.53 18.81 -8.54
N GLY A 147 5.27 19.14 -8.81
CA GLY A 147 4.15 18.19 -8.95
C GLY A 147 3.41 17.82 -7.67
N ASP A 148 3.82 18.34 -6.50
CA ASP A 148 3.16 18.02 -5.23
C ASP A 148 1.76 18.69 -5.12
N GLY A 149 1.55 19.80 -5.84
CA GLY A 149 0.33 20.60 -5.78
C GLY A 149 0.23 21.49 -4.54
N VAL A 150 1.09 21.24 -3.55
CA VAL A 150 1.23 22.01 -2.31
C VAL A 150 2.68 22.44 -2.13
N ILE A 151 2.89 23.48 -1.34
CA ILE A 151 4.19 23.93 -0.86
C ILE A 151 4.25 23.67 0.63
N LYS A 152 5.32 23.02 1.08
CA LYS A 152 5.59 22.78 2.49
C LYS A 152 6.18 24.05 3.10
N VAL A 153 5.54 24.58 4.14
CA VAL A 153 6.05 25.71 4.92
C VAL A 153 6.57 25.17 6.24
N GLU A 154 7.87 25.33 6.45
CA GLU A 154 8.52 24.85 7.67
C GLU A 154 8.24 25.80 8.83
N MET A 155 7.82 25.23 9.95
CA MET A 155 7.44 25.99 11.13
C MET A 155 8.41 25.64 12.27
N HIS A 156 8.94 26.64 12.97
CA HIS A 156 10.00 26.42 13.96
C HIS A 156 9.55 25.56 15.17
N PHE A 157 8.28 25.66 15.58
CA PHE A 157 7.75 25.03 16.79
C PHE A 157 6.41 24.30 16.57
N LEU A 158 5.85 24.39 15.37
CA LEU A 158 4.61 23.73 15.00
C LEU A 158 4.89 22.68 13.93
N PRO A 159 4.01 21.69 13.75
CA PRO A 159 4.09 20.81 12.59
C PRO A 159 4.07 21.64 11.31
N ASP A 160 4.87 21.20 10.33
CA ASP A 160 4.91 21.83 9.02
C ASP A 160 3.53 21.85 8.37
N ILE A 161 3.19 22.97 7.74
CA ILE A 161 1.90 23.14 7.06
C ILE A 161 2.08 23.02 5.56
N TYR A 162 1.03 22.55 4.88
CA TYR A 162 0.99 22.45 3.43
C TYR A 162 -0.01 23.46 2.87
N VAL A 163 0.49 24.40 2.09
CA VAL A 163 -0.35 25.42 1.43
C VAL A 163 -0.51 25.08 -0.05
N PRO A 164 -1.69 25.29 -0.67
CA PRO A 164 -1.85 25.08 -2.11
C PRO A 164 -0.83 25.89 -2.91
N CYS A 165 -0.25 25.28 -3.95
CA CYS A 165 0.71 25.97 -4.80
C CYS A 165 0.04 27.11 -5.57
N ASP A 166 0.62 28.31 -5.52
CA ASP A 166 0.05 29.49 -6.15
C ASP A 166 0.04 29.47 -7.68
N GLN A 167 0.95 28.72 -8.31
CA GLN A 167 1.05 28.67 -9.76
C GLN A 167 0.05 27.71 -10.39
N CYS A 168 -0.06 26.49 -9.86
CA CYS A 168 -1.00 25.49 -10.38
C CYS A 168 -2.33 25.45 -9.63
N LYS A 169 -2.48 26.22 -8.54
CA LYS A 169 -3.67 26.21 -7.65
C LYS A 169 -4.08 24.79 -7.24
N GLY A 170 -3.11 23.97 -6.82
CA GLY A 170 -3.34 22.58 -6.41
C GLY A 170 -3.36 21.54 -7.54
N LYS A 171 -3.44 21.95 -8.81
CA LYS A 171 -3.66 21.02 -9.95
C LYS A 171 -2.47 20.12 -10.31
N ARG A 172 -1.30 20.33 -9.73
CA ARG A 172 -0.05 19.54 -9.95
C ARG A 172 0.59 19.62 -11.34
N TYR A 173 -0.09 20.16 -12.35
CA TYR A 173 0.37 20.23 -13.74
C TYR A 173 0.51 21.66 -14.25
N ASN A 174 1.30 21.83 -15.31
CA ASN A 174 1.34 23.08 -16.08
C ASN A 174 0.12 23.23 -17.00
N ARG A 175 -0.09 24.45 -17.51
CA ARG A 175 -1.26 24.80 -18.31
C ARG A 175 -1.37 23.94 -19.57
N GLU A 176 -0.25 23.73 -20.26
CA GLU A 176 -0.21 23.01 -21.54
C GLU A 176 -0.62 21.53 -21.39
N THR A 177 -0.33 20.93 -20.24
CA THR A 177 -0.74 19.55 -19.93
C THR A 177 -2.23 19.47 -19.61
N LEU A 178 -2.78 20.50 -18.96
CA LEU A 178 -4.20 20.59 -18.62
C LEU A 178 -5.09 20.99 -19.80
N GLU A 179 -4.52 21.32 -20.96
CA GLU A 179 -5.30 21.48 -22.20
C GLU A 179 -5.74 20.13 -22.79
N ILE A 180 -5.03 19.05 -22.48
CA ILE A 180 -5.35 17.72 -22.98
C ILE A 180 -6.53 17.15 -22.20
N LYS A 181 -7.53 16.67 -22.94
CA LYS A 181 -8.74 16.08 -22.38
C LYS A 181 -8.95 14.67 -22.90
N TYR A 182 -9.36 13.77 -22.01
CA TYR A 182 -9.90 12.46 -22.35
C TYR A 182 -11.36 12.43 -21.93
N LYS A 183 -12.27 12.18 -22.88
CA LYS A 183 -13.73 12.23 -22.66
C LYS A 183 -14.19 13.53 -21.97
N GLY A 184 -13.61 14.66 -22.36
CA GLY A 184 -13.95 15.98 -21.83
C GLY A 184 -13.30 16.36 -20.50
N LYS A 185 -12.60 15.44 -19.82
CA LYS A 185 -11.90 15.70 -18.55
C LYS A 185 -10.38 15.75 -18.72
N THR A 186 -9.72 16.63 -17.99
CA THR A 186 -8.27 16.74 -17.87
C THR A 186 -7.71 15.68 -16.93
N ILE A 187 -6.39 15.46 -16.96
CA ILE A 187 -5.74 14.50 -16.06
C ILE A 187 -5.93 14.86 -14.58
N HIS A 188 -6.02 16.15 -14.26
CA HIS A 188 -6.28 16.61 -12.89
C HIS A 188 -7.72 16.29 -12.47
N GLU A 189 -8.70 16.57 -13.33
CA GLU A 189 -10.11 16.27 -13.03
C GLU A 189 -10.33 14.76 -12.87
N VAL A 190 -9.64 13.91 -13.63
CA VAL A 190 -9.68 12.45 -13.43
C VAL A 190 -9.08 12.03 -12.08
N LEU A 191 -8.06 12.73 -11.61
CA LEU A 191 -7.47 12.48 -10.28
C LEU A 191 -8.32 13.03 -9.12
N ASP A 192 -9.23 13.96 -9.40
CA ASP A 192 -10.14 14.56 -8.42
C ASP A 192 -11.47 13.80 -8.30
N MET A 193 -11.71 12.84 -9.20
CA MET A 193 -12.88 11.96 -9.15
C MET A 193 -12.81 11.00 -7.96
N THR A 194 -13.99 10.65 -7.45
CA THR A 194 -14.14 9.50 -6.56
C THR A 194 -13.93 8.18 -7.32
N ILE A 195 -13.81 7.06 -6.58
CA ILE A 195 -13.64 5.74 -7.20
C ILE A 195 -14.91 5.25 -7.90
N GLU A 196 -16.09 5.76 -7.51
CA GLU A 196 -17.38 5.38 -8.09
C GLU A 196 -17.67 6.11 -9.41
N GLU A 197 -17.16 7.34 -9.56
CA GLU A 197 -17.30 8.17 -10.76
C GLU A 197 -16.37 7.74 -11.92
#